data_AF-A0A061RDN3-F1
#
_entry.id   AF-A0A061RDN3-F1
#
_cell.length_a   1.000
_cell.length_b   1.000
_cell.length_c   1.000
_cell.angle_alpha   90.00
_cell.angle_beta   90.00
_cell.angle_gamma   90.00
#
_symmetry.space_group_name_H-M   'P 1'
#
loop_
_entity.id
_entity.type
_entity.pdbx_description
1 polymer ?
#
loop_
_entity_poly.entity_id
_entity_poly.type
_entity_poly.pdbx_seq_one_letter_code
_entity_poly.pdbx_strand_id
1 'polypeptide(L)'
;MSSIGSEQVNALASSLIVALASAARNTAPLLERRLRVHTATATAYESIQLQSKARSVIPTDRLRREAKEAAELSADLGEDPAADELDVLAELLLHWFKKEFFKWVNSPPCDFCGSPTQIAGMVQPSSEDLRHGASRVELHRCKTCGRGTRFPRYNDPGKLLDTRRGRCGEWANCFTLCCRAMGLDARIVFDWTDHVWTEYFSPAKGRWVHLDPCEAAYDKPLLYEAGWGKKLSYAIAFSKDSVTDVTRRYTSDFASLVPRRTEAPEPVVLALTAVLTQGLRRGMGAEQLQALHRRDLAEAEELAGGPAAPRGPLPGRQTGTEEWRRARGEMGSAGGKDGTAAPKQLARTGTRFMPANDGEALAHEPRRIRGGFVCASGHNAPEETVVRAFDGNSSTKWLDFGGGGADGKAWVEYRLRKGAAVVAEYAITSANDEPSRDPAAFVLRGRAAIDGVGEEEQWVELDSRSGVSFKSRQQCLRFAVAPGSQRPCTAWRLEVLATANPAAANSCQLACLDLLAAGRDQGSPEGGPSQPPEAGPEPSGGIVISPVPGYETKLKTEFERLMATGSFDPNEAAAQALKNVKNEFF
;
A
#
# COMPACT_ATOMS: atom_id res chain seq x y z
N MET A 1 -11.66 25.44 45.11
CA MET A 1 -12.15 25.01 43.78
C MET A 1 -11.70 23.57 43.60
N SER A 2 -12.64 22.63 43.69
CA SER A 2 -12.36 21.19 43.66
C SER A 2 -11.83 20.77 42.29
N SER A 3 -10.71 20.04 42.27
CA SER A 3 -10.20 19.37 41.09
C SER A 3 -11.28 18.45 40.51
N ILE A 4 -11.77 18.78 39.31
CA ILE A 4 -12.71 17.95 38.57
C ILE A 4 -11.94 16.69 38.17
N GLY A 5 -12.39 15.52 38.64
CA GLY A 5 -11.75 14.23 38.35
C GLY A 5 -11.82 13.89 36.85
N SER A 6 -10.87 13.08 36.36
CA SER A 6 -10.83 12.64 34.95
C SER A 6 -12.13 12.01 34.44
N GLU A 7 -12.89 11.35 35.33
CA GLU A 7 -14.23 10.81 35.02
C GLU A 7 -15.27 11.91 34.75
N GLN A 8 -15.25 13.01 35.48
CA GLN A 8 -16.13 14.16 35.23
C GLN A 8 -15.74 14.89 33.93
N VAL A 9 -14.45 15.00 33.63
CA VAL A 9 -13.95 15.57 32.35
C VAL A 9 -14.43 14.72 31.16
N ASN A 10 -14.27 13.40 31.22
CA ASN A 10 -14.74 12.46 30.19
C ASN A 10 -16.28 12.47 30.00
N ALA A 11 -17.04 12.58 31.10
CA ALA A 11 -18.50 12.66 31.06
C ALA A 11 -19.00 13.97 30.41
N LEU A 12 -18.29 15.07 30.66
CA LEU A 12 -18.61 16.38 30.12
C LEU A 12 -18.21 16.52 28.65
N ALA A 13 -17.06 15.99 28.24
CA ALA A 13 -16.67 15.93 26.83
C ALA A 13 -17.58 15.01 26.01
N SER A 14 -18.02 13.88 26.59
CA SER A 14 -19.04 13.01 25.98
C SER A 14 -20.36 13.76 25.79
N SER A 15 -20.77 14.58 26.76
CA SER A 15 -21.99 15.40 26.67
C SER A 15 -21.87 16.52 25.64
N LEU A 16 -20.70 17.15 25.51
CA LEU A 16 -20.39 18.16 24.49
C LEU A 16 -20.42 17.57 23.08
N ILE A 17 -19.82 16.40 22.87
CA ILE A 17 -19.86 15.68 21.60
C ILE A 17 -21.30 15.35 21.21
N VAL A 18 -22.13 14.89 22.15
CA VAL A 18 -23.56 14.60 21.90
C VAL A 18 -24.36 15.86 21.55
N ALA A 19 -24.11 16.99 22.23
CA ALA A 19 -24.75 18.26 21.93
C ALA A 19 -24.35 18.80 20.55
N LEU A 20 -23.05 18.77 20.23
CA LEU A 20 -22.51 19.14 18.92
C LEU A 20 -23.03 18.21 17.81
N ALA A 21 -23.18 16.91 18.10
CA ALA A 21 -23.83 15.96 17.20
C ALA A 21 -25.24 16.41 16.86
N SER A 22 -26.04 16.73 17.86
CA SER A 22 -27.45 17.08 17.66
C SER A 22 -27.59 18.32 16.78
N ALA A 23 -26.73 19.33 17.00
CA ALA A 23 -26.64 20.50 16.14
C ALA A 23 -26.17 20.14 14.72
N ALA A 24 -25.07 19.37 14.60
CA ALA A 24 -24.48 18.95 13.33
C ALA A 24 -25.45 18.13 12.44
N ARG A 25 -26.28 17.27 13.06
CA ARG A 25 -27.31 16.49 12.37
C ARG A 25 -28.37 17.38 11.71
N ASN A 26 -28.77 18.45 12.39
CA ASN A 26 -29.71 19.41 11.84
C ASN A 26 -29.08 20.26 10.71
N THR A 27 -27.78 20.52 10.80
CA THR A 27 -27.04 21.30 9.79
C THR A 27 -26.77 20.51 8.51
N ALA A 28 -26.42 19.21 8.59
CA ALA A 28 -26.02 18.40 7.44
C ALA A 28 -26.66 16.99 7.42
N PRO A 29 -28.00 16.88 7.31
CA PRO A 29 -28.71 15.61 7.42
C PRO A 29 -28.37 14.61 6.30
N LEU A 30 -28.05 15.09 5.09
CA LEU A 30 -27.63 14.24 3.98
C LEU A 30 -26.25 13.62 4.20
N LEU A 31 -25.31 14.41 4.74
CA LEU A 31 -23.98 13.92 5.12
C LEU A 31 -24.09 12.87 6.21
N GLU A 32 -24.86 13.15 7.28
CA GLU A 32 -25.09 12.18 8.36
C GLU A 32 -25.65 10.86 7.80
N ARG A 33 -26.68 10.92 6.95
CA ARG A 33 -27.28 9.72 6.36
C ARG A 33 -26.24 8.94 5.55
N ARG A 34 -25.41 9.62 4.75
CA ARG A 34 -24.34 8.98 3.98
C ARG A 34 -23.32 8.30 4.89
N LEU A 35 -22.85 8.99 5.93
CA LEU A 35 -21.92 8.43 6.90
C LEU A 35 -22.51 7.18 7.58
N ARG A 36 -23.78 7.23 8.04
CA ARG A 36 -24.45 6.08 8.66
C ARG A 36 -24.56 4.87 7.74
N VAL A 37 -24.87 5.09 6.46
CA VAL A 37 -24.95 4.00 5.47
C VAL A 37 -23.59 3.32 5.33
N HIS A 38 -22.51 4.10 5.20
CA HIS A 38 -21.17 3.54 5.05
C HIS A 38 -20.63 2.93 6.36
N THR A 39 -21.00 3.46 7.53
CA THR A 39 -20.75 2.80 8.83
C THR A 39 -21.41 1.43 8.88
N ALA A 40 -22.67 1.31 8.44
CA ALA A 40 -23.36 0.02 8.38
C ALA A 40 -22.70 -0.96 7.39
N THR A 41 -22.16 -0.47 6.28
CA THR A 41 -21.34 -1.28 5.36
C THR A 41 -20.10 -1.83 6.07
N ALA A 42 -19.36 -0.99 6.79
CA ALA A 42 -18.13 -1.41 7.48
C ALA A 42 -18.40 -2.43 8.61
N THR A 43 -19.48 -2.23 9.39
CA THR A 43 -19.82 -3.17 10.47
C THR A 43 -20.34 -4.50 9.97
N ALA A 44 -20.93 -4.55 8.76
CA ALA A 44 -21.37 -5.81 8.15
C ALA A 44 -20.23 -6.81 7.93
N TYR A 45 -18.99 -6.34 7.74
CA TYR A 45 -17.82 -7.21 7.58
C TYR A 45 -17.49 -8.03 8.84
N GLU A 46 -18.02 -7.66 10.00
CA GLU A 46 -17.82 -8.39 11.26
C GLU A 46 -18.74 -9.60 11.41
N SER A 47 -19.65 -9.85 10.44
CA SER A 47 -20.46 -11.07 10.43
C SER A 47 -19.58 -12.31 10.30
N ILE A 48 -19.69 -13.20 11.29
CA ILE A 48 -18.99 -14.49 11.32
C ILE A 48 -19.33 -15.33 10.07
N GLN A 49 -20.60 -15.30 9.64
CA GLN A 49 -21.06 -16.03 8.46
C GLN A 49 -20.42 -15.49 7.17
N LEU A 50 -20.38 -14.15 7.01
CA LEU A 50 -19.74 -13.53 5.85
C LEU A 50 -18.23 -13.81 5.82
N GLN A 51 -17.54 -13.67 6.95
CA GLN A 51 -16.12 -13.98 7.03
C GLN A 51 -15.83 -15.48 6.79
N SER A 52 -16.69 -16.38 7.27
CA SER A 52 -16.58 -17.81 7.00
C SER A 52 -16.77 -18.10 5.50
N LYS A 53 -17.75 -17.45 4.86
CA LYS A 53 -17.95 -17.56 3.42
C LYS A 53 -16.74 -17.03 2.65
N ALA A 54 -16.17 -15.89 3.05
CA ALA A 54 -14.97 -15.35 2.43
C ALA A 54 -13.78 -16.32 2.57
N ARG A 55 -13.51 -16.86 3.77
CA ARG A 55 -12.46 -17.86 3.98
C ARG A 55 -12.66 -19.13 3.15
N SER A 56 -13.90 -19.52 2.84
CA SER A 56 -14.16 -20.71 2.00
C SER A 56 -13.74 -20.54 0.54
N VAL A 57 -13.53 -19.31 0.06
CA VAL A 57 -13.13 -19.03 -1.33
C VAL A 57 -11.72 -18.44 -1.45
N ILE A 58 -11.15 -17.94 -0.35
CA ILE A 58 -9.76 -17.48 -0.27
C ILE A 58 -8.85 -18.71 -0.11
N PRO A 59 -7.70 -18.80 -0.81
CA PRO A 59 -6.70 -19.83 -0.56
C PRO A 59 -5.91 -19.52 0.73
N THR A 60 -6.60 -19.53 1.88
CA THR A 60 -6.07 -19.04 3.17
C THR A 60 -4.76 -19.71 3.56
N ASP A 61 -4.69 -21.04 3.49
CA ASP A 61 -3.49 -21.79 3.90
C ASP A 61 -2.29 -21.48 3.00
N ARG A 62 -2.53 -21.29 1.70
CA ARG A 62 -1.50 -20.92 0.73
C ARG A 62 -0.94 -19.53 1.07
N LEU A 63 -1.81 -18.52 1.16
CA LEU A 63 -1.38 -17.13 1.39
C LEU A 63 -0.73 -16.94 2.75
N ARG A 64 -1.20 -17.61 3.81
CA ARG A 64 -0.58 -17.55 5.14
C ARG A 64 0.80 -18.20 5.15
N ARG A 65 0.94 -19.37 4.53
CA ARG A 65 2.24 -20.04 4.43
C ARG A 65 3.24 -19.18 3.65
N GLU A 66 2.85 -18.67 2.49
CA GLU A 66 3.69 -17.78 1.68
C GLU A 66 4.08 -16.50 2.44
N ALA A 67 3.15 -15.90 3.20
CA ALA A 67 3.44 -14.72 4.01
C ALA A 67 4.47 -15.01 5.11
N LYS A 68 4.28 -16.13 5.82
CA LYS A 68 5.20 -16.58 6.88
C LYS A 68 6.58 -16.89 6.32
N GLU A 69 6.66 -17.68 5.25
CA GLU A 69 7.93 -18.04 4.60
C GLU A 69 8.68 -16.79 4.10
N ALA A 70 7.97 -15.80 3.56
CA ALA A 70 8.55 -14.54 3.11
C ALA A 70 9.06 -13.67 4.28
N ALA A 71 8.33 -13.61 5.39
CA ALA A 71 8.77 -12.89 6.59
C ALA A 71 10.01 -13.55 7.22
N GLU A 72 10.00 -14.87 7.37
CA GLU A 72 11.15 -15.65 7.85
C GLU A 72 12.36 -15.48 6.94
N LEU A 73 12.16 -15.53 5.62
CA LEU A 73 13.24 -15.30 4.65
C LEU A 73 13.80 -13.88 4.72
N SER A 74 12.94 -12.87 4.86
CA SER A 74 13.38 -11.48 4.99
C SER A 74 14.25 -11.27 6.24
N ALA A 75 13.87 -11.92 7.35
CA ALA A 75 14.66 -11.95 8.58
C ALA A 75 15.97 -12.73 8.41
N ASP A 76 15.94 -13.94 7.83
CA ASP A 76 17.12 -14.76 7.53
C ASP A 76 18.14 -14.01 6.68
N LEU A 77 17.65 -13.23 5.71
CA LEU A 77 18.51 -12.44 4.84
C LEU A 77 19.04 -11.20 5.55
N GLY A 78 18.45 -10.73 6.65
CA GLY A 78 18.85 -9.49 7.32
C GLY A 78 18.38 -8.25 6.55
N GLU A 79 17.14 -8.27 6.06
CA GLU A 79 16.46 -7.06 5.58
C GLU A 79 16.15 -6.14 6.77
N ASP A 80 16.33 -4.83 6.60
CA ASP A 80 16.11 -3.85 7.67
C ASP A 80 15.19 -2.69 7.19
N PRO A 81 13.97 -2.56 7.75
CA PRO A 81 13.36 -3.52 8.68
C PRO A 81 12.97 -4.82 7.97
N ALA A 82 12.99 -5.94 8.70
CA ALA A 82 12.50 -7.20 8.18
C ALA A 82 11.02 -7.11 7.82
N ALA A 83 10.60 -7.87 6.80
CA ALA A 83 9.21 -7.92 6.36
C ALA A 83 8.32 -8.51 7.46
N ASP A 84 7.21 -7.84 7.74
CA ASP A 84 6.19 -8.31 8.68
C ASP A 84 5.21 -9.27 7.99
N GLU A 85 4.80 -10.33 8.69
CA GLU A 85 3.92 -11.36 8.15
C GLU A 85 2.56 -10.78 7.70
N LEU A 86 1.96 -9.86 8.46
CA LEU A 86 0.66 -9.28 8.11
C LEU A 86 0.76 -8.29 6.95
N ASP A 87 1.86 -7.53 6.88
CA ASP A 87 2.18 -6.68 5.73
C ASP A 87 2.32 -7.53 4.45
N VAL A 88 3.07 -8.64 4.51
CA VAL A 88 3.20 -9.56 3.37
C VAL A 88 1.85 -10.19 3.03
N LEU A 89 1.08 -10.62 4.02
CA LEU A 89 -0.24 -11.21 3.82
C LEU A 89 -1.20 -10.24 3.12
N ALA A 90 -1.18 -8.95 3.50
CA ALA A 90 -1.98 -7.91 2.86
C ALA A 90 -1.61 -7.74 1.37
N GLU A 91 -0.31 -7.74 1.04
CA GLU A 91 0.17 -7.67 -0.34
C GLU A 91 -0.21 -8.91 -1.17
N LEU A 92 -0.02 -10.11 -0.62
CA LEU A 92 -0.38 -11.36 -1.29
C LEU A 92 -1.89 -11.46 -1.53
N LEU A 93 -2.70 -11.07 -0.55
CA LEU A 93 -4.16 -11.02 -0.68
C LEU A 93 -4.59 -10.02 -1.76
N LEU A 94 -3.96 -8.85 -1.80
CA LEU A 94 -4.20 -7.83 -2.82
C LEU A 94 -3.90 -8.36 -4.24
N HIS A 95 -2.78 -9.05 -4.38
CA HIS A 95 -2.36 -9.65 -5.65
C HIS A 95 -3.32 -10.77 -6.10
N TRP A 96 -3.60 -11.74 -5.22
CA TRP A 96 -4.55 -12.81 -5.48
C TRP A 96 -5.92 -12.26 -5.87
N PHE A 97 -6.41 -11.24 -5.17
CA PHE A 97 -7.72 -10.67 -5.43
C PHE A 97 -7.82 -10.13 -6.86
N LYS A 98 -6.81 -9.37 -7.31
CA LYS A 98 -6.78 -8.78 -8.66
C LYS A 98 -6.49 -9.79 -9.76
N LYS A 99 -5.59 -10.74 -9.52
CA LYS A 99 -5.04 -11.61 -10.58
C LYS A 99 -5.77 -12.94 -10.73
N GLU A 100 -6.35 -13.46 -9.65
CA GLU A 100 -6.96 -14.78 -9.63
C GLU A 100 -8.46 -14.74 -9.33
N PHE A 101 -8.91 -13.86 -8.44
CA PHE A 101 -10.26 -13.94 -7.87
C PHE A 101 -11.31 -13.07 -8.58
N PHE A 102 -11.07 -11.75 -8.68
CA PHE A 102 -12.10 -10.77 -9.03
C PHE A 102 -11.86 -10.15 -10.41
N LYS A 103 -12.95 -9.90 -11.16
CA LYS A 103 -12.88 -9.46 -12.56
C LYS A 103 -13.51 -8.07 -12.76
N TRP A 104 -12.83 -7.23 -13.54
CA TRP A 104 -13.32 -5.91 -13.88
C TRP A 104 -14.39 -6.00 -14.97
N VAL A 105 -15.50 -5.28 -14.81
CA VAL A 105 -16.60 -5.26 -15.78
C VAL A 105 -16.89 -3.84 -16.25
N ASN A 106 -16.50 -3.53 -17.50
CA ASN A 106 -16.98 -2.35 -18.20
C ASN A 106 -18.41 -2.58 -18.71
N SER A 107 -18.56 -3.58 -19.58
CA SER A 107 -19.82 -4.15 -20.04
C SER A 107 -19.73 -5.67 -19.94
N PRO A 108 -20.72 -6.36 -19.36
CA PRO A 108 -20.72 -7.82 -19.24
C PRO A 108 -20.81 -8.49 -20.63
N PRO A 109 -20.22 -9.67 -20.86
CA PRO A 109 -20.52 -10.43 -22.08
C PRO A 109 -22.00 -10.86 -22.09
N CYS A 110 -22.55 -11.11 -23.28
CA CYS A 110 -23.93 -11.58 -23.40
C CYS A 110 -24.12 -12.94 -22.74
N ASP A 111 -25.11 -13.07 -21.87
CA ASP A 111 -25.40 -14.32 -21.13
C ASP A 111 -25.81 -15.48 -22.06
N PHE A 112 -26.23 -15.18 -23.29
CA PHE A 112 -26.75 -16.16 -24.24
C PHE A 112 -25.71 -16.63 -25.27
N CYS A 113 -24.82 -15.75 -25.71
CA CYS A 113 -23.88 -16.07 -26.79
C CYS A 113 -22.43 -15.64 -26.52
N GLY A 114 -22.14 -15.06 -25.36
CA GLY A 114 -20.80 -14.61 -24.96
C GLY A 114 -20.27 -13.37 -25.70
N SER A 115 -20.95 -12.91 -26.76
CA SER A 115 -20.50 -11.76 -27.57
C SER A 115 -20.56 -10.44 -26.79
N PRO A 116 -19.76 -9.42 -27.19
CA PRO A 116 -19.77 -8.12 -26.55
C PRO A 116 -21.15 -7.45 -26.54
N THR A 117 -21.43 -6.71 -25.46
CA THR A 117 -22.65 -5.92 -25.29
C THR A 117 -22.32 -4.44 -25.15
N GLN A 118 -23.35 -3.60 -25.20
CA GLN A 118 -23.28 -2.19 -24.83
C GLN A 118 -24.42 -1.82 -23.89
N ILE A 119 -24.18 -0.82 -23.04
CA ILE A 119 -25.21 -0.32 -22.14
C ILE A 119 -26.41 0.18 -22.95
N ALA A 120 -27.61 -0.30 -22.60
CA ALA A 120 -28.87 0.02 -23.22
C ALA A 120 -29.82 0.77 -22.28
N GLY A 121 -29.42 0.97 -21.02
CA GLY A 121 -30.17 1.71 -20.02
C GLY A 121 -30.17 1.01 -18.65
N MET A 122 -31.15 1.37 -17.83
CA MET A 122 -31.41 0.74 -16.53
C MET A 122 -32.71 -0.05 -16.60
N VAL A 123 -32.79 -1.13 -15.85
CA VAL A 123 -34.01 -1.93 -15.66
C VAL A 123 -34.36 -2.03 -14.19
N GLN A 124 -35.63 -2.33 -13.91
CA GLN A 124 -36.08 -2.51 -12.53
C GLN A 124 -35.34 -3.68 -11.86
N PRO A 125 -34.85 -3.48 -10.61
CA PRO A 125 -34.33 -4.56 -9.79
C PRO A 125 -35.37 -5.65 -9.58
N SER A 126 -34.95 -6.91 -9.67
CA SER A 126 -35.77 -8.04 -9.23
C SER A 126 -35.81 -8.12 -7.70
N SER A 127 -36.69 -8.96 -7.15
CA SER A 127 -36.72 -9.25 -5.71
C SER A 127 -35.41 -9.88 -5.21
N GLU A 128 -34.72 -10.67 -6.05
CA GLU A 128 -33.40 -11.20 -5.75
C GLU A 128 -32.34 -10.08 -5.76
N ASP A 129 -32.41 -9.15 -6.71
CA ASP A 129 -31.48 -8.02 -6.79
C ASP A 129 -31.52 -7.17 -5.51
N LEU A 130 -32.74 -6.82 -5.08
CA LEU A 130 -32.96 -6.03 -3.86
C LEU A 130 -32.51 -6.77 -2.60
N ARG A 131 -32.70 -8.10 -2.53
CA ARG A 131 -32.23 -8.94 -1.40
C ARG A 131 -30.72 -8.83 -1.19
N HIS A 132 -29.96 -8.66 -2.26
CA HIS A 132 -28.50 -8.51 -2.23
C HIS A 132 -28.03 -7.06 -2.40
N GLY A 133 -28.92 -6.10 -2.10
CA GLY A 133 -28.60 -4.68 -2.05
C GLY A 133 -28.37 -4.01 -3.41
N ALA A 134 -28.77 -4.64 -4.53
CA ALA A 134 -28.69 -4.04 -5.86
C ALA A 134 -29.94 -3.18 -6.15
N SER A 135 -29.88 -1.91 -5.76
CA SER A 135 -30.91 -0.91 -6.09
C SER A 135 -30.83 -0.40 -7.54
N ARG A 136 -29.74 -0.70 -8.25
CA ARG A 136 -29.50 -0.31 -9.65
C ARG A 136 -29.14 -1.55 -10.46
N VAL A 137 -29.80 -1.74 -11.59
CA VAL A 137 -29.51 -2.82 -12.54
C VAL A 137 -29.34 -2.23 -13.93
N GLU A 138 -28.13 -2.36 -14.47
CA GLU A 138 -27.83 -1.95 -15.85
C GLU A 138 -28.35 -3.03 -16.81
N LEU A 139 -28.94 -2.61 -17.92
CA LEU A 139 -29.25 -3.49 -19.04
C LEU A 139 -28.23 -3.27 -20.15
N HIS A 140 -27.65 -4.35 -20.63
CA HIS A 140 -26.68 -4.34 -21.71
C HIS A 140 -27.22 -5.14 -22.90
N ARG A 141 -27.28 -4.53 -24.09
CA ARG A 141 -27.81 -5.17 -25.30
C ARG A 141 -26.67 -5.77 -26.12
N CYS A 142 -26.81 -7.04 -26.50
CA CYS A 142 -25.86 -7.74 -27.35
C CYS A 142 -25.96 -7.25 -28.80
N LYS A 143 -24.82 -6.94 -29.42
CA LYS A 143 -24.78 -6.53 -30.83
C LYS A 143 -25.03 -7.67 -31.82
N THR A 144 -24.74 -8.91 -31.41
CA THR A 144 -24.83 -10.08 -32.29
C THR A 144 -26.21 -10.71 -32.28
N CYS A 145 -26.76 -11.01 -31.09
CA CYS A 145 -28.05 -11.69 -30.97
C CYS A 145 -29.21 -10.78 -30.53
N GLY A 146 -28.96 -9.50 -30.27
CA GLY A 146 -29.98 -8.52 -29.85
C GLY A 146 -30.51 -8.70 -28.42
N ARG A 147 -30.20 -9.80 -27.74
CA ARG A 147 -30.70 -10.10 -26.39
C ARG A 147 -30.09 -9.18 -25.33
N GLY A 148 -30.84 -8.96 -24.26
CA GLY A 148 -30.43 -8.15 -23.12
C GLY A 148 -29.78 -9.00 -22.02
N THR A 149 -28.67 -8.51 -21.48
CA THR A 149 -27.95 -9.03 -20.31
C THR A 149 -28.08 -8.05 -19.16
N ARG A 150 -28.42 -8.56 -17.98
CA ARG A 150 -28.59 -7.75 -16.76
C ARG A 150 -27.25 -7.65 -16.02
N PHE A 151 -26.97 -6.48 -15.46
CA PHE A 151 -25.83 -6.27 -14.59
C PHE A 151 -26.26 -5.52 -13.32
N PRO A 152 -26.73 -6.28 -12.29
CA PRO A 152 -27.06 -5.73 -11.00
C PRO A 152 -25.80 -5.23 -10.26
N ARG A 153 -25.90 -4.04 -9.66
CA ARG A 153 -24.83 -3.41 -8.88
C ARG A 153 -24.98 -3.80 -7.41
N TYR A 154 -24.51 -4.99 -7.03
CA TYR A 154 -24.67 -5.55 -5.69
C TYR A 154 -23.86 -4.81 -4.63
N ASN A 155 -24.45 -4.59 -3.46
CA ASN A 155 -23.78 -4.03 -2.27
C ASN A 155 -23.57 -5.08 -1.16
N ASP A 156 -24.15 -6.27 -1.29
CA ASP A 156 -23.91 -7.41 -0.41
C ASP A 156 -22.56 -8.07 -0.74
N PRO A 157 -21.51 -7.95 0.11
CA PRO A 157 -20.21 -8.56 -0.16
C PRO A 157 -20.29 -10.08 -0.22
N GLY A 158 -21.26 -10.71 0.47
CA GLY A 158 -21.53 -12.14 0.37
C GLY A 158 -21.92 -12.56 -1.05
N LYS A 159 -22.75 -11.76 -1.76
CA LYS A 159 -23.09 -11.99 -3.17
C LYS A 159 -21.89 -11.72 -4.08
N LEU A 160 -21.05 -10.75 -3.74
CA LEU A 160 -19.84 -10.43 -4.52
C LEU A 160 -18.79 -11.56 -4.50
N LEU A 161 -18.72 -12.36 -3.43
CA LEU A 161 -17.90 -13.59 -3.40
C LEU A 161 -18.36 -14.64 -4.43
N ASP A 162 -19.64 -14.62 -4.80
CA ASP A 162 -20.22 -15.52 -5.81
C ASP A 162 -20.04 -14.96 -7.23
N THR A 163 -20.35 -13.68 -7.42
CA THR A 163 -20.31 -13.05 -8.76
C THR A 163 -18.90 -12.75 -9.24
N ARG A 164 -17.97 -12.51 -8.30
CA ARG A 164 -16.53 -12.29 -8.52
C ARG A 164 -16.22 -11.24 -9.60
N ARG A 165 -17.10 -10.24 -9.73
CA ARG A 165 -17.01 -9.24 -10.78
C ARG A 165 -17.67 -7.93 -10.42
N GLY A 166 -17.15 -6.83 -10.95
CA GLY A 166 -17.72 -5.51 -10.73
C GLY A 166 -16.80 -4.35 -11.12
N ARG A 167 -17.03 -3.18 -10.53
CA ARG A 167 -16.18 -1.98 -10.65
C ARG A 167 -15.65 -1.59 -9.26
N CYS A 168 -15.00 -0.43 -9.12
CA CYS A 168 -14.28 -0.06 -7.90
C CYS A 168 -15.08 -0.24 -6.60
N GLY A 169 -16.38 0.09 -6.58
CA GLY A 169 -17.25 -0.14 -5.44
C GLY A 169 -17.37 -1.62 -5.04
N GLU A 170 -17.68 -2.51 -5.99
CA GLU A 170 -17.75 -3.96 -5.72
C GLU A 170 -16.38 -4.56 -5.36
N TRP A 171 -15.32 -4.09 -6.03
CA TRP A 171 -13.95 -4.52 -5.77
C TRP A 171 -13.54 -4.20 -4.34
N ALA A 172 -13.65 -2.93 -3.92
CA ALA A 172 -13.28 -2.51 -2.57
C ALA A 172 -14.16 -3.17 -1.50
N ASN A 173 -15.47 -3.25 -1.72
CA ASN A 173 -16.41 -3.88 -0.78
C ASN A 173 -16.06 -5.36 -0.52
N CYS A 174 -15.91 -6.15 -1.58
CA CYS A 174 -15.55 -7.55 -1.45
C CYS A 174 -14.13 -7.74 -0.89
N PHE A 175 -13.17 -6.91 -1.30
CA PHE A 175 -11.79 -6.99 -0.82
C PHE A 175 -11.67 -6.64 0.67
N THR A 176 -12.38 -5.60 1.16
CA THR A 176 -12.39 -5.27 2.60
C THR A 176 -12.94 -6.43 3.42
N LEU A 177 -14.00 -7.11 2.98
CA LEU A 177 -14.47 -8.35 3.62
C LEU A 177 -13.38 -9.43 3.66
N CYS A 178 -12.66 -9.65 2.56
CA CYS A 178 -11.55 -10.60 2.51
C CYS A 178 -10.44 -10.24 3.51
N CYS A 179 -10.05 -8.97 3.63
CA CYS A 179 -9.08 -8.51 4.63
C CYS A 179 -9.56 -8.84 6.05
N ARG A 180 -10.80 -8.49 6.39
CA ARG A 180 -11.39 -8.78 7.71
C ARG A 180 -11.45 -10.29 7.99
N ALA A 181 -11.81 -11.10 6.99
CA ALA A 181 -11.89 -12.55 7.09
C ALA A 181 -10.52 -13.23 7.29
N MET A 182 -9.44 -12.60 6.79
CA MET A 182 -8.05 -13.01 6.97
C MET A 182 -7.41 -12.46 8.26
N GLY A 183 -8.15 -11.73 9.09
CA GLY A 183 -7.67 -11.20 10.36
C GLY A 183 -6.91 -9.87 10.24
N LEU A 184 -6.86 -9.25 9.06
CA LEU A 184 -6.29 -7.92 8.88
C LEU A 184 -7.26 -6.88 9.44
N ASP A 185 -6.78 -5.98 10.29
CA ASP A 185 -7.57 -4.84 10.75
C ASP A 185 -7.73 -3.85 9.60
N ALA A 186 -8.91 -3.81 9.01
CA ALA A 186 -9.14 -3.17 7.72
C ALA A 186 -10.38 -2.26 7.76
N ARG A 187 -10.33 -1.19 6.97
CA ARG A 187 -11.40 -0.23 6.83
C ARG A 187 -11.63 0.13 5.37
N ILE A 188 -12.87 0.39 5.02
CA ILE A 188 -13.23 0.83 3.66
C ILE A 188 -13.17 2.36 3.60
N VAL A 189 -12.58 2.91 2.55
CA VAL A 189 -12.45 4.35 2.35
C VAL A 189 -13.29 4.73 1.14
N PHE A 190 -14.23 5.65 1.35
CA PHE A 190 -15.01 6.23 0.28
C PHE A 190 -14.42 7.58 -0.09
N ASP A 191 -14.23 7.81 -1.38
CA ASP A 191 -13.93 9.12 -1.95
C ASP A 191 -15.17 9.64 -2.67
N TRP A 192 -15.58 10.85 -2.30
CA TRP A 192 -16.80 11.49 -2.78
C TRP A 192 -16.74 11.80 -4.28
N THR A 193 -15.56 11.71 -4.88
CA THR A 193 -15.33 11.87 -6.32
C THR A 193 -15.33 10.54 -7.09
N ASP A 194 -16.20 9.61 -6.65
CA ASP A 194 -16.51 8.34 -7.34
C ASP A 194 -15.33 7.35 -7.36
N HIS A 195 -14.71 7.10 -6.21
CA HIS A 195 -13.77 5.99 -6.02
C HIS A 195 -13.84 5.43 -4.60
N VAL A 196 -13.42 4.18 -4.43
CA VAL A 196 -13.48 3.47 -3.14
C VAL A 196 -12.29 2.52 -3.07
N TRP A 197 -11.66 2.43 -1.90
CA TRP A 197 -10.52 1.54 -1.64
C TRP A 197 -10.51 1.05 -0.20
N THR A 198 -9.43 0.39 0.22
CA THR A 198 -9.27 -0.19 1.55
C THR A 198 -8.02 0.37 2.22
N GLU A 199 -8.03 0.50 3.53
CA GLU A 199 -6.81 0.65 4.32
C GLU A 199 -6.71 -0.52 5.29
N TYR A 200 -5.50 -0.97 5.59
CA TYR A 200 -5.25 -1.90 6.69
C TYR A 200 -4.28 -1.29 7.70
N PHE A 201 -4.43 -1.62 8.97
CA PHE A 201 -3.51 -1.18 10.00
C PHE A 201 -2.32 -2.14 10.07
N SER A 202 -1.12 -1.65 9.82
CA SER A 202 0.13 -2.41 9.95
C SER A 202 0.66 -2.27 11.38
N PRO A 203 0.72 -3.34 12.19
CA PRO A 203 1.30 -3.27 13.52
C PRO A 203 2.79 -2.94 13.46
N ALA A 204 3.52 -3.50 12.50
CA ALA A 204 4.95 -3.26 12.32
C ALA A 204 5.27 -1.80 11.94
N LYS A 205 4.43 -1.15 11.13
CA LYS A 205 4.60 0.27 10.78
C LYS A 205 3.93 1.22 11.77
N GLY A 206 3.08 0.72 12.65
CA GLY A 206 2.31 1.52 13.61
C GLY A 206 1.30 2.49 12.98
N ARG A 207 0.87 2.25 11.73
CA ARG A 207 -0.03 3.16 11.00
C ARG A 207 -0.96 2.43 10.01
N TRP A 208 -1.96 3.17 9.51
CA TRP A 208 -2.78 2.72 8.39
C TRP A 208 -1.97 2.76 7.08
N VAL A 209 -2.16 1.73 6.27
CA VAL A 209 -1.52 1.53 4.98
C VAL A 209 -2.61 1.44 3.91
N HIS A 210 -2.43 2.23 2.85
CA HIS A 210 -3.32 2.29 1.71
C HIS A 210 -3.29 1.00 0.87
N LEU A 211 -4.46 0.47 0.53
CA LEU A 211 -4.65 -0.67 -0.38
C LEU A 211 -5.72 -0.35 -1.44
N ASP A 212 -5.34 -0.29 -2.71
CA ASP A 212 -6.30 -0.26 -3.82
C ASP A 212 -6.34 -1.62 -4.55
N PRO A 213 -7.41 -2.43 -4.37
CA PRO A 213 -7.53 -3.74 -5.02
C PRO A 213 -7.73 -3.64 -6.52
N CYS A 214 -8.30 -2.54 -7.03
CA CYS A 214 -8.47 -2.34 -8.47
C CYS A 214 -7.11 -2.18 -9.16
N GLU A 215 -6.15 -1.59 -8.48
CA GLU A 215 -4.84 -1.27 -9.03
C GLU A 215 -3.72 -2.20 -8.51
N ALA A 216 -4.04 -3.07 -7.53
CA ALA A 216 -3.06 -3.79 -6.71
C ALA A 216 -1.96 -2.85 -6.16
N ALA A 217 -2.39 -1.67 -5.72
CA ALA A 217 -1.50 -0.66 -5.17
C ALA A 217 -1.43 -0.81 -3.65
N TYR A 218 -0.23 -1.05 -3.14
CA TYR A 218 0.09 -1.10 -1.72
C TYR A 218 0.89 0.13 -1.31
N ASP A 219 0.45 0.83 -0.26
CA ASP A 219 1.10 1.99 0.36
C ASP A 219 1.42 3.16 -0.59
N LYS A 220 0.51 3.41 -1.54
CA LYS A 220 0.59 4.52 -2.53
C LYS A 220 -0.56 5.53 -2.39
N PRO A 221 -0.66 6.27 -1.28
CA PRO A 221 -1.82 7.14 -1.04
C PRO A 221 -1.92 8.31 -2.03
N LEU A 222 -0.82 8.82 -2.58
CA LEU A 222 -0.84 9.87 -3.62
C LEU A 222 -1.19 9.35 -5.03
N LEU A 223 -1.52 8.06 -5.18
CA LEU A 223 -1.91 7.47 -6.47
C LEU A 223 -3.02 8.27 -7.17
N TYR A 224 -3.99 8.76 -6.43
CA TYR A 224 -5.17 9.43 -6.99
C TYR A 224 -4.86 10.87 -7.40
N GLU A 225 -4.31 11.67 -6.50
CA GLU A 225 -4.00 13.08 -6.78
C GLU A 225 -2.84 13.22 -7.77
N ALA A 226 -1.69 12.60 -7.46
CA ALA A 226 -0.48 12.77 -8.25
C ALA A 226 -0.40 11.80 -9.44
N GLY A 227 -0.88 10.56 -9.28
CA GLY A 227 -0.90 9.58 -10.38
C GLY A 227 -2.01 9.85 -11.39
N TRP A 228 -3.25 10.02 -10.92
CA TRP A 228 -4.42 10.19 -11.81
C TRP A 228 -4.80 11.65 -12.05
N GLY A 229 -4.23 12.61 -11.31
CA GLY A 229 -4.66 14.00 -11.40
C GLY A 229 -6.04 14.27 -10.79
N LYS A 230 -6.60 13.33 -9.99
CA LYS A 230 -7.94 13.49 -9.42
C LYS A 230 -8.00 14.72 -8.51
N LYS A 231 -9.07 15.49 -8.68
CA LYS A 231 -9.42 16.62 -7.80
C LYS A 231 -10.33 16.13 -6.67
N LEU A 232 -9.72 15.52 -5.66
CA LEU A 232 -10.40 14.99 -4.48
C LEU A 232 -11.17 16.08 -3.70
N SER A 233 -12.11 15.65 -2.85
CA SER A 233 -12.88 16.52 -1.93
C SER A 233 -12.95 15.93 -0.52
N TYR A 234 -13.58 14.77 -0.37
CA TYR A 234 -13.62 14.03 0.89
C TYR A 234 -13.14 12.60 0.65
N ALA A 235 -12.25 12.11 1.51
CA ALA A 235 -11.95 10.70 1.67
C ALA A 235 -12.20 10.34 3.14
N ILE A 236 -13.25 9.55 3.40
CA ILE A 236 -13.65 9.16 4.76
C ILE A 236 -13.54 7.64 4.88
N ALA A 237 -12.90 7.19 5.95
CA ALA A 237 -12.66 5.80 6.25
C ALA A 237 -13.65 5.28 7.30
N PHE A 238 -14.13 4.06 7.11
CA PHE A 238 -15.12 3.39 7.96
C PHE A 238 -14.60 2.01 8.37
N SER A 239 -14.43 1.81 9.66
CA SER A 239 -14.02 0.54 10.27
C SER A 239 -15.08 0.05 11.26
N LYS A 240 -14.84 -1.10 11.89
CA LYS A 240 -15.62 -1.58 13.03
C LYS A 240 -15.49 -0.68 14.27
N ASP A 241 -14.41 0.11 14.38
CA ASP A 241 -14.06 0.87 15.59
C ASP A 241 -14.16 2.39 15.40
N SER A 242 -14.20 2.89 14.16
CA SER A 242 -14.13 4.32 13.87
C SER A 242 -14.70 4.74 12.52
N VAL A 243 -15.09 6.00 12.47
CA VAL A 243 -15.29 6.79 11.25
C VAL A 243 -14.29 7.95 11.30
N THR A 244 -13.41 8.03 10.31
CA THR A 244 -12.28 8.99 10.32
C THR A 244 -12.19 9.72 8.99
N ASP A 245 -12.04 11.05 9.02
CA ASP A 245 -11.66 11.80 7.83
C ASP A 245 -10.16 11.61 7.54
N VAL A 246 -9.88 10.90 6.45
CA VAL A 246 -8.52 10.54 6.03
C VAL A 246 -8.06 11.35 4.83
N THR A 247 -8.80 12.39 4.44
CA THR A 247 -8.55 13.20 3.23
C THR A 247 -7.10 13.68 3.14
N ARG A 248 -6.54 14.12 4.27
CA ARG A 248 -5.14 14.60 4.35
C ARG A 248 -4.10 13.56 3.97
N ARG A 249 -4.39 12.25 4.09
CA ARG A 249 -3.48 11.20 3.62
C ARG A 249 -3.39 11.14 2.10
N TYR A 250 -4.40 11.61 1.38
CA TYR A 250 -4.55 11.43 -0.06
C TYR A 250 -4.29 12.71 -0.88
N THR A 251 -3.84 13.79 -0.23
CA THR A 251 -3.54 15.07 -0.89
C THR A 251 -2.27 15.70 -0.33
N SER A 252 -1.39 16.12 -1.22
CA SER A 252 -0.19 16.91 -0.92
C SER A 252 -0.50 18.41 -0.77
N ASP A 253 -1.67 18.86 -1.25
CA ASP A 253 -2.13 20.24 -1.17
C ASP A 253 -3.57 20.31 -0.65
N PHE A 254 -3.70 20.10 0.67
CA PHE A 254 -5.00 20.16 1.34
C PHE A 254 -5.65 21.55 1.21
N ALA A 255 -4.85 22.63 1.16
CA ALA A 255 -5.36 23.99 1.10
C ALA A 255 -6.14 24.24 -0.20
N SER A 256 -5.61 23.81 -1.36
CA SER A 256 -6.34 23.93 -2.62
C SER A 256 -7.53 22.96 -2.75
N LEU A 257 -7.61 21.97 -1.87
CA LEU A 257 -8.70 21.00 -1.81
C LEU A 257 -9.90 21.49 -0.99
N VAL A 258 -9.68 22.23 0.09
CA VAL A 258 -10.74 22.74 0.99
C VAL A 258 -11.92 23.40 0.24
N PRO A 259 -11.74 24.23 -0.81
CA PRO A 259 -12.88 24.83 -1.52
C PRO A 259 -13.84 23.82 -2.17
N ARG A 260 -13.40 22.56 -2.40
CA ARG A 260 -14.24 21.48 -2.94
C ARG A 260 -15.03 20.73 -1.86
N ARG A 261 -14.83 21.07 -0.58
CA ARG A 261 -15.48 20.44 0.57
C ARG A 261 -16.72 21.23 0.95
N THR A 262 -17.78 21.04 0.16
CA THR A 262 -19.02 21.84 0.22
C THR A 262 -20.21 21.14 0.88
N GLU A 263 -20.08 19.87 1.28
CA GLU A 263 -21.20 19.08 1.84
C GLU A 263 -21.57 19.51 3.27
N ALA A 264 -20.59 19.97 4.05
CA ALA A 264 -20.78 20.54 5.38
C ALA A 264 -19.53 21.34 5.82
N PRO A 265 -19.68 22.29 6.76
CA PRO A 265 -18.53 22.93 7.40
C PRO A 265 -17.62 21.90 8.09
N GLU A 266 -16.30 22.12 8.09
CA GLU A 266 -15.32 21.19 8.68
C GLU A 266 -15.64 20.77 10.13
N PRO A 267 -16.07 21.68 11.04
CA PRO A 267 -16.46 21.27 12.39
C PRO A 267 -17.65 20.30 12.44
N VAL A 268 -18.57 20.42 11.48
CA VAL A 268 -19.75 19.52 11.35
C VAL A 268 -19.29 18.14 10.91
N VAL A 269 -18.37 18.05 9.94
CA VAL A 269 -17.78 16.77 9.50
C VAL A 269 -17.11 16.08 10.69
N LEU A 270 -16.22 16.80 11.40
CA LEU A 270 -15.51 16.29 12.57
C LEU A 270 -16.46 15.80 13.67
N ALA A 271 -17.49 16.58 13.98
CA ALA A 271 -18.48 16.22 14.99
C ALA A 271 -19.25 14.95 14.60
N LEU A 272 -19.72 14.84 13.35
CA LEU A 272 -20.45 13.66 12.89
C LEU A 272 -19.58 12.40 12.91
N THR A 273 -18.32 12.48 12.46
CA THR A 273 -17.39 11.33 12.49
C THR A 273 -17.04 10.91 13.92
N ALA A 274 -16.84 11.86 14.83
CA ALA A 274 -16.57 11.58 16.24
C ALA A 274 -17.74 10.87 16.93
N VAL A 275 -18.97 11.30 16.67
CA VAL A 275 -20.19 10.72 17.26
C VAL A 275 -20.43 9.30 16.78
N LEU A 276 -20.22 9.04 15.48
CA LEU A 276 -20.32 7.69 14.94
C LEU A 276 -19.24 6.79 15.53
N THR A 277 -18.02 7.28 15.67
CA THR A 277 -16.92 6.57 16.35
C THR A 277 -17.25 6.23 17.80
N GLN A 278 -17.78 7.19 18.57
CA GLN A 278 -18.22 6.94 19.94
C GLN A 278 -19.35 5.89 20.00
N GLY A 279 -20.27 5.93 19.03
CA GLY A 279 -21.33 4.93 18.89
C GLY A 279 -20.79 3.53 18.65
N LEU A 280 -19.79 3.37 17.77
CA LEU A 280 -19.13 2.10 17.48
C LEU A 280 -18.38 1.52 18.69
N ARG A 281 -17.84 2.41 19.55
CA ARG A 281 -17.06 2.03 20.73
C ARG A 281 -17.89 1.84 21.99
N ARG A 282 -19.21 2.00 21.90
CA ARG A 282 -20.11 1.82 23.04
C ARG A 282 -20.04 0.36 23.54
N GLY A 283 -19.72 0.20 24.81
CA GLY A 283 -19.64 -1.12 25.46
C GLY A 283 -18.28 -1.81 25.35
N MET A 284 -17.26 -1.18 24.78
CA MET A 284 -15.88 -1.67 24.82
C MET A 284 -15.26 -1.47 26.21
N GLY A 285 -14.33 -2.36 26.58
CA GLY A 285 -13.58 -2.26 27.83
C GLY A 285 -12.55 -1.12 27.83
N ALA A 286 -12.13 -0.67 29.02
CA ALA A 286 -11.24 0.48 29.17
C ALA A 286 -9.89 0.32 28.46
N GLU A 287 -9.29 -0.87 28.52
CA GLU A 287 -8.01 -1.17 27.86
C GLU A 287 -8.11 -1.08 26.33
N GLN A 288 -9.16 -1.67 25.75
CA GLN A 288 -9.43 -1.60 24.31
C GLN A 288 -9.64 -0.15 23.86
N LEU A 289 -10.43 0.62 24.62
CA LEU A 289 -10.66 2.05 24.35
C LEU A 289 -9.34 2.85 24.39
N GLN A 290 -8.48 2.58 25.39
CA GLN A 290 -7.20 3.26 25.52
C GLN A 290 -6.25 2.93 24.35
N ALA A 291 -6.21 1.67 23.90
CA ALA A 291 -5.44 1.28 22.72
C ALA A 291 -5.95 2.00 21.46
N LEU A 292 -7.27 2.06 21.27
CA LEU A 292 -7.89 2.77 20.15
C LEU A 292 -7.61 4.28 20.18
N HIS A 293 -7.68 4.92 21.35
CA HIS A 293 -7.35 6.35 21.48
C HIS A 293 -5.89 6.65 21.16
N ARG A 294 -4.95 5.79 21.58
CA ARG A 294 -3.54 5.94 21.20
C ARG A 294 -3.36 5.85 19.69
N ARG A 295 -4.05 4.91 19.03
CA ARG A 295 -4.03 4.77 17.57
C ARG A 295 -4.61 5.99 16.87
N ASP A 296 -5.74 6.51 17.34
CA ASP A 296 -6.37 7.70 16.76
C ASP A 296 -5.47 8.94 16.88
N LEU A 297 -4.77 9.10 18.01
CA LEU A 297 -3.81 10.18 18.22
C LEU A 297 -2.62 10.08 17.26
N ALA A 298 -2.05 8.90 17.09
CA ALA A 298 -0.95 8.67 16.14
C ALA A 298 -1.40 8.96 14.70
N GLU A 299 -2.61 8.53 14.31
CA GLU A 299 -3.18 8.84 13.00
C GLU A 299 -3.44 10.35 12.82
N ALA A 300 -3.94 11.04 13.85
CA ALA A 300 -4.17 12.49 13.76
C ALA A 300 -2.85 13.26 13.55
N GLU A 301 -1.77 12.83 14.18
CA GLU A 301 -0.43 13.40 14.00
C GLU A 301 0.13 13.10 12.60
N GLU A 302 -0.04 11.87 12.10
CA GLU A 302 0.29 11.50 10.71
C GLU A 302 -0.47 12.39 9.70
N LEU A 303 -1.79 12.51 9.85
CA LEU A 303 -2.64 13.29 8.96
C LEU A 303 -2.31 14.78 8.99
N ALA A 304 -1.91 15.32 10.15
CA ALA A 304 -1.47 16.71 10.26
C ALA A 304 -0.17 16.97 9.48
N GLY A 305 0.72 15.98 9.39
CA GLY A 305 1.96 16.05 8.60
C GLY A 305 1.76 15.96 7.08
N GLY A 306 0.60 15.46 6.63
CA GLY A 306 0.33 15.19 5.22
C GLY A 306 1.04 13.93 4.70
N PRO A 307 0.86 13.58 3.42
CA PRO A 307 1.41 12.36 2.87
C PRO A 307 2.91 12.46 2.64
N ALA A 308 3.61 11.35 2.83
CA ALA A 308 4.97 11.21 2.35
C ALA A 308 5.02 11.33 0.83
N ALA A 309 6.11 11.92 0.31
CA ALA A 309 6.34 12.01 -1.13
C ALA A 309 6.39 10.59 -1.75
N PRO A 310 5.88 10.41 -3.00
CA PRO A 310 5.92 9.12 -3.65
C PRO A 310 7.36 8.63 -3.85
N ARG A 311 7.58 7.32 -3.67
CA ARG A 311 8.84 6.65 -4.01
C ARG A 311 8.94 6.42 -5.52
N GLY A 312 8.95 7.50 -6.30
CA GLY A 312 9.03 7.49 -7.77
C GLY A 312 7.74 7.87 -8.49
N PRO A 313 7.73 7.83 -9.84
CA PRO A 313 6.57 8.19 -10.65
C PRO A 313 5.37 7.30 -10.32
N LEU A 314 4.20 7.91 -10.12
CA LEU A 314 2.95 7.19 -9.92
C LEU A 314 2.25 6.99 -11.28
N PRO A 315 1.70 5.79 -11.55
CA PRO A 315 1.05 5.53 -12.82
C PRO A 315 -0.30 6.25 -12.89
N GLY A 316 -0.75 6.53 -14.12
CA GLY A 316 -2.16 6.79 -14.38
C GLY A 316 -3.02 5.57 -14.06
N ARG A 317 -4.33 5.73 -14.11
CA ARG A 317 -5.28 4.67 -13.79
C ARG A 317 -5.14 3.49 -14.76
N GLN A 318 -5.16 2.27 -14.24
CA GLN A 318 -5.05 1.06 -15.08
C GLN A 318 -6.42 0.45 -15.41
N THR A 319 -7.45 0.69 -14.59
CA THR A 319 -8.79 0.13 -14.76
C THR A 319 -9.75 1.08 -15.49
N GLY A 320 -10.71 0.50 -16.23
CA GLY A 320 -11.66 1.23 -17.09
C GLY A 320 -11.23 1.30 -18.55
N THR A 321 -12.13 1.72 -19.44
CA THR A 321 -11.79 1.91 -20.87
C THR A 321 -10.82 3.08 -21.03
N GLU A 322 -9.97 3.04 -22.07
CA GLU A 322 -9.03 4.13 -22.35
C GLU A 322 -9.74 5.46 -22.59
N GLU A 323 -10.84 5.45 -23.35
CA GLU A 323 -11.69 6.62 -23.58
C GLU A 323 -12.19 7.24 -22.26
N TRP A 324 -12.63 6.40 -21.32
CA TRP A 324 -13.13 6.84 -20.02
C TRP A 324 -12.01 7.44 -19.16
N ARG A 325 -10.83 6.82 -19.14
CA ARG A 325 -9.65 7.34 -18.43
C ARG A 325 -9.19 8.68 -19.01
N ARG A 326 -9.13 8.77 -20.35
CA ARG A 326 -8.75 9.99 -21.07
C ARG A 326 -9.73 11.14 -20.81
N ALA A 327 -11.04 10.85 -20.87
CA ALA A 327 -12.09 11.84 -20.60
C ALA A 327 -12.01 12.44 -19.18
N ARG A 328 -11.48 11.67 -18.22
CA ARG A 328 -11.29 12.10 -16.83
C ARG A 328 -9.90 12.67 -16.52
N GLY A 329 -8.99 12.69 -17.51
CA GLY A 329 -7.60 13.12 -17.30
C GLY A 329 -6.75 12.12 -16.50
N GLU A 330 -7.22 10.89 -16.31
CA GLU A 330 -6.61 9.89 -15.42
C GLU A 330 -5.55 9.01 -16.13
N MET A 331 -5.03 9.47 -17.27
CA MET A 331 -4.00 8.77 -18.06
C MET A 331 -2.60 8.85 -17.43
N GLY A 332 -2.41 9.74 -16.45
CA GLY A 332 -1.11 10.12 -15.91
C GLY A 332 -0.42 11.15 -16.80
N SER A 333 0.48 11.96 -16.21
CA SER A 333 1.25 12.93 -16.99
C SER A 333 2.26 12.21 -17.87
N ALA A 334 2.09 12.27 -19.19
CA ALA A 334 3.21 12.13 -20.11
C ALA A 334 4.20 13.27 -19.80
N GLY A 335 5.42 12.92 -19.39
CA GLY A 335 6.47 13.81 -18.86
C GLY A 335 6.26 15.32 -19.02
N GLY A 336 5.92 15.99 -17.92
CA GLY A 336 5.83 17.45 -17.85
C GLY A 336 7.01 18.01 -17.06
N LYS A 337 7.83 18.81 -17.74
CA LYS A 337 8.86 19.68 -17.16
C LYS A 337 8.23 20.77 -16.28
N ASP A 338 9.03 21.18 -15.30
CA ASP A 338 9.09 22.45 -14.57
C ASP A 338 8.58 22.47 -13.12
N GLY A 339 9.48 22.94 -12.22
CA GLY A 339 9.10 23.67 -11.02
C GLY A 339 9.55 23.13 -9.65
N THR A 340 10.85 23.03 -9.44
CA THR A 340 11.57 23.39 -8.19
C THR A 340 10.90 23.11 -6.83
N ALA A 341 11.21 21.96 -6.24
CA ALA A 341 11.65 21.83 -4.84
C ALA A 341 12.28 20.44 -4.67
N ALA A 342 13.58 20.40 -4.35
CA ALA A 342 14.26 19.15 -4.05
C ALA A 342 13.61 18.50 -2.81
N PRO A 343 13.05 17.28 -2.91
CA PRO A 343 12.57 16.59 -1.73
C PRO A 343 13.78 16.27 -0.84
N LYS A 344 13.72 16.68 0.42
CA LYS A 344 14.69 16.25 1.44
C LYS A 344 14.68 14.72 1.46
N GLN A 345 15.83 14.12 1.15
CA GLN A 345 16.05 12.67 1.13
C GLN A 345 15.72 12.07 2.50
N LEU A 346 14.59 11.38 2.61
CA LEU A 346 14.45 10.30 3.57
C LEU A 346 15.20 9.07 3.03
N ALA A 347 15.86 8.33 3.92
CA ALA A 347 16.62 7.14 3.61
C ALA A 347 15.79 6.16 2.77
N ARG A 348 16.28 5.87 1.56
CA ARG A 348 15.64 4.94 0.62
C ARG A 348 15.84 3.51 1.14
N THR A 349 14.80 2.92 1.73
CA THR A 349 14.75 1.46 1.89
C THR A 349 14.53 0.84 0.51
N GLY A 350 15.41 -0.09 0.12
CA GLY A 350 15.37 -0.78 -1.18
C GLY A 350 14.11 -1.63 -1.37
N THR A 351 14.02 -2.35 -2.49
CA THR A 351 12.99 -3.37 -2.72
C THR A 351 13.19 -4.52 -1.73
N ARG A 352 12.11 -5.27 -1.45
CA ARG A 352 12.23 -6.51 -0.67
C ARG A 352 13.07 -7.55 -1.39
N PHE A 353 13.63 -8.49 -0.64
CA PHE A 353 14.25 -9.67 -1.23
C PHE A 353 13.22 -10.55 -1.92
N MET A 354 13.59 -11.05 -3.10
CA MET A 354 12.81 -12.02 -3.88
C MET A 354 13.73 -13.15 -4.33
N PRO A 355 13.25 -14.38 -4.53
CA PRO A 355 14.06 -15.42 -5.18
C PRO A 355 14.61 -14.92 -6.51
N ALA A 356 15.91 -15.13 -6.75
CA ALA A 356 16.48 -14.88 -8.06
C ALA A 356 15.80 -15.81 -9.07
N ASN A 357 15.33 -15.26 -10.20
CA ASN A 357 14.68 -16.06 -11.25
C ASN A 357 15.71 -16.84 -12.08
N ASP A 358 16.70 -17.46 -11.43
CA ASP A 358 17.89 -18.05 -12.03
C ASP A 358 17.81 -19.58 -12.21
N GLY A 359 16.64 -20.15 -11.90
CA GLY A 359 16.38 -21.59 -11.93
C GLY A 359 16.28 -22.20 -13.34
N GLU A 360 15.71 -21.49 -14.33
CA GLU A 360 15.53 -22.02 -15.70
C GLU A 360 16.56 -21.53 -16.73
N ALA A 361 17.52 -20.67 -16.35
CA ALA A 361 18.60 -20.20 -17.23
C ALA A 361 19.68 -21.29 -17.50
N LEU A 362 19.23 -22.53 -17.73
CA LEU A 362 19.91 -23.77 -17.36
C LEU A 362 20.92 -24.34 -18.37
N ALA A 363 21.29 -23.65 -19.46
CA ALA A 363 22.19 -24.28 -20.44
C ALA A 363 23.57 -23.63 -20.62
N HIS A 364 23.72 -22.31 -20.45
CA HIS A 364 24.81 -21.61 -21.13
C HIS A 364 26.00 -21.15 -20.27
N GLU A 365 25.90 -21.13 -18.93
CA GLU A 365 27.02 -20.71 -18.09
C GLU A 365 27.07 -21.52 -16.77
N PRO A 366 27.91 -22.57 -16.71
CA PRO A 366 27.99 -23.49 -15.56
C PRO A 366 28.71 -22.88 -14.35
N ARG A 367 29.43 -21.77 -14.52
CA ARG A 367 30.07 -21.04 -13.42
C ARG A 367 29.13 -20.04 -12.73
N ARG A 368 27.93 -19.81 -13.28
CA ARG A 368 26.98 -18.84 -12.72
C ARG A 368 26.56 -19.26 -11.31
N ILE A 369 26.67 -18.34 -10.35
CA ILE A 369 26.11 -18.48 -9.01
C ILE A 369 24.57 -18.41 -9.11
N ARG A 370 23.87 -19.31 -8.41
CA ARG A 370 22.40 -19.49 -8.54
C ARG A 370 21.74 -19.81 -7.20
N GLY A 371 20.40 -19.79 -7.17
CA GLY A 371 19.60 -20.18 -6.01
C GLY A 371 19.61 -19.15 -4.87
N GLY A 372 19.98 -17.91 -5.18
CA GLY A 372 20.03 -16.82 -4.23
C GLY A 372 18.78 -15.95 -4.27
N PHE A 373 18.88 -14.80 -3.62
CA PHE A 373 17.81 -13.85 -3.41
C PHE A 373 18.29 -12.46 -3.80
N VAL A 374 17.41 -11.67 -4.40
CA VAL A 374 17.78 -10.40 -5.03
C VAL A 374 16.92 -9.26 -4.53
N CYS A 375 17.53 -8.11 -4.36
CA CYS A 375 16.87 -6.84 -4.06
C CYS A 375 17.60 -5.69 -4.77
N ALA A 376 16.99 -4.51 -4.82
CA ALA A 376 17.53 -3.36 -5.53
C ALA A 376 17.19 -2.04 -4.81
N SER A 377 17.83 -0.95 -5.21
CA SER A 377 17.51 0.42 -4.79
C SER A 377 16.09 0.89 -5.18
N GLY A 378 15.48 0.19 -6.13
CA GLY A 378 14.17 0.49 -6.72
C GLY A 378 13.93 -0.41 -7.93
N HIS A 379 12.69 -0.45 -8.43
CA HIS A 379 12.37 -1.08 -9.70
C HIS A 379 11.06 -0.55 -10.30
N ASN A 380 10.75 -0.88 -11.56
CA ASN A 380 9.48 -0.55 -12.21
C ASN A 380 8.58 -1.79 -12.36
N ALA A 381 7.83 -2.11 -11.30
CA ALA A 381 6.91 -3.25 -11.29
C ALA A 381 5.68 -3.02 -12.19
N PRO A 382 5.12 -4.09 -12.81
CA PRO A 382 5.48 -5.50 -12.63
C PRO A 382 6.48 -6.05 -13.66
N GLU A 383 6.69 -5.35 -14.78
CA GLU A 383 7.43 -5.89 -15.92
C GLU A 383 8.96 -5.78 -15.73
N GLU A 384 9.44 -4.72 -15.08
CA GLU A 384 10.87 -4.36 -15.04
C GLU A 384 11.45 -4.42 -13.61
N THR A 385 11.14 -5.52 -12.92
CA THR A 385 11.55 -5.80 -11.54
C THR A 385 12.99 -6.31 -11.44
N VAL A 386 13.57 -6.32 -10.22
CA VAL A 386 14.96 -6.76 -9.99
C VAL A 386 15.23 -8.20 -10.45
N VAL A 387 14.24 -9.09 -10.36
CA VAL A 387 14.40 -10.49 -10.78
C VAL A 387 14.74 -10.62 -12.27
N ARG A 388 14.38 -9.62 -13.10
CA ARG A 388 14.73 -9.59 -14.52
C ARG A 388 16.23 -9.47 -14.76
N ALA A 389 16.97 -8.79 -13.87
CA ALA A 389 18.42 -8.74 -13.96
C ALA A 389 19.08 -10.11 -13.79
N PHE A 390 18.37 -11.11 -13.26
CA PHE A 390 18.94 -12.43 -12.95
C PHE A 390 18.26 -13.58 -13.71
N ASP A 391 17.28 -13.30 -14.57
CA ASP A 391 16.53 -14.31 -15.32
C ASP A 391 17.27 -14.90 -16.53
N GLY A 392 18.42 -14.32 -16.90
CA GLY A 392 19.25 -14.76 -18.02
C GLY A 392 18.64 -14.46 -19.40
N ASN A 393 17.56 -13.68 -19.46
CA ASN A 393 16.88 -13.32 -20.69
C ASN A 393 17.22 -11.87 -21.10
N SER A 394 18.01 -11.69 -22.14
CA SER A 394 18.39 -10.35 -22.61
C SER A 394 17.21 -9.52 -23.17
N SER A 395 16.03 -10.11 -23.36
CA SER A 395 14.81 -9.41 -23.81
C SER A 395 13.99 -8.79 -22.66
N THR A 396 14.27 -9.16 -21.41
CA THR A 396 13.71 -8.52 -20.21
C THR A 396 14.73 -7.54 -19.62
N LYS A 397 14.31 -6.71 -18.65
CA LYS A 397 15.22 -5.78 -17.98
C LYS A 397 14.77 -5.41 -16.57
N TRP A 398 15.74 -5.08 -15.73
CA TRP A 398 15.50 -4.29 -14.53
C TRP A 398 15.62 -2.80 -14.86
N LEU A 399 14.72 -1.97 -14.31
CA LEU A 399 14.75 -0.52 -14.47
C LEU A 399 14.47 0.19 -13.14
N ASP A 400 15.35 1.11 -12.73
CA ASP A 400 15.19 1.96 -11.55
C ASP A 400 15.22 3.45 -11.92
N PHE A 401 14.08 4.12 -11.78
CA PHE A 401 13.96 5.58 -11.97
C PHE A 401 14.78 6.39 -10.96
N GLY A 402 15.09 5.80 -9.81
CA GLY A 402 15.99 6.41 -8.83
C GLY A 402 17.46 6.43 -9.24
N GLY A 403 17.83 5.71 -10.30
CA GLY A 403 19.17 5.73 -10.88
C GLY A 403 19.40 6.78 -11.96
N GLY A 404 18.39 7.59 -12.28
CA GLY A 404 18.50 8.68 -13.25
C GLY A 404 19.13 9.95 -12.68
N GLY A 405 19.58 10.83 -13.56
CA GLY A 405 20.15 12.12 -13.21
C GLY A 405 21.62 12.06 -12.77
N ALA A 406 22.20 13.23 -12.51
CA ALA A 406 23.58 13.37 -12.02
C ALA A 406 23.79 12.74 -10.63
N ASP A 407 22.76 12.69 -9.80
CA ASP A 407 22.78 12.15 -8.43
C ASP A 407 22.15 10.76 -8.32
N GLY A 408 21.97 10.05 -9.44
CA GLY A 408 21.37 8.72 -9.48
C GLY A 408 22.20 7.72 -8.67
N LYS A 409 21.55 6.94 -7.79
CA LYS A 409 22.20 5.95 -6.93
C LYS A 409 21.50 4.60 -7.01
N ALA A 410 21.61 3.97 -8.18
CA ALA A 410 21.00 2.66 -8.40
C ALA A 410 21.94 1.53 -7.94
N TRP A 411 21.38 0.47 -7.36
CA TRP A 411 22.12 -0.74 -7.05
C TRP A 411 21.22 -1.97 -7.18
N VAL A 412 21.83 -3.10 -7.54
CA VAL A 412 21.23 -4.44 -7.43
C VAL A 412 22.09 -5.30 -6.54
N GLU A 413 21.45 -6.12 -5.72
CA GLU A 413 22.10 -7.04 -4.81
C GLU A 413 21.63 -8.47 -5.06
N TYR A 414 22.56 -9.40 -4.93
CA TYR A 414 22.34 -10.83 -4.91
C TYR A 414 22.90 -11.41 -3.60
N ARG A 415 22.11 -12.20 -2.88
CA ARG A 415 22.43 -12.74 -1.55
C ARG A 415 22.14 -14.24 -1.52
N LEU A 416 23.08 -15.01 -1.00
CA LEU A 416 22.86 -16.43 -0.71
C LEU A 416 22.14 -16.57 0.63
N ARG A 417 21.17 -17.48 0.71
CA ARG A 417 20.53 -17.79 2.00
C ARG A 417 21.48 -18.54 2.94
N LYS A 418 22.34 -19.40 2.40
CA LYS A 418 23.37 -20.16 3.14
C LYS A 418 24.63 -20.29 2.32
N GLY A 419 25.77 -20.37 3.00
CA GLY A 419 27.08 -20.56 2.38
C GLY A 419 27.67 -19.27 1.79
N ALA A 420 28.83 -19.42 1.16
CA ALA A 420 29.56 -18.33 0.51
C ALA A 420 30.14 -18.82 -0.82
N ALA A 421 30.34 -17.91 -1.75
CA ALA A 421 31.01 -18.21 -3.01
C ALA A 421 32.10 -17.17 -3.32
N VAL A 422 32.96 -17.48 -4.28
CA VAL A 422 34.00 -16.55 -4.76
C VAL A 422 33.65 -16.14 -6.18
N VAL A 423 33.36 -14.86 -6.41
CA VAL A 423 33.12 -14.32 -7.77
C VAL A 423 34.47 -14.02 -8.41
N ALA A 424 34.78 -14.71 -9.51
CA ALA A 424 35.99 -14.52 -10.30
C ALA A 424 35.76 -13.65 -11.54
N GLU A 425 34.54 -13.65 -12.07
CA GLU A 425 34.13 -12.83 -13.21
C GLU A 425 32.66 -12.44 -13.01
N TYR A 426 32.26 -11.29 -13.55
CA TYR A 426 30.85 -10.96 -13.69
C TYR A 426 30.57 -10.41 -15.09
N ALA A 427 29.33 -10.55 -15.53
CA ALA A 427 28.88 -10.07 -16.82
C ALA A 427 27.68 -9.12 -16.67
N ILE A 428 27.66 -8.05 -17.47
CA ILE A 428 26.53 -7.12 -17.55
C ILE A 428 26.05 -7.11 -19.00
N THR A 429 24.76 -7.35 -19.19
CA THR A 429 24.09 -7.22 -20.49
C THR A 429 23.25 -5.95 -20.52
N SER A 430 23.46 -5.09 -21.51
CA SER A 430 22.67 -3.86 -21.66
C SER A 430 21.20 -4.18 -21.97
N ALA A 431 20.27 -3.30 -21.56
CA ALA A 431 18.84 -3.39 -21.88
C ALA A 431 18.54 -3.29 -23.40
N ASN A 432 17.27 -3.09 -23.75
CA ASN A 432 16.78 -3.13 -25.12
C ASN A 432 16.55 -1.75 -25.79
N ASP A 433 16.37 -0.65 -25.05
CA ASP A 433 15.76 0.58 -25.59
C ASP A 433 16.66 1.83 -25.56
N GLU A 434 17.21 2.23 -24.40
CA GLU A 434 17.76 3.58 -24.20
C GLU A 434 19.22 3.54 -23.69
N PRO A 435 20.22 3.83 -24.55
CA PRO A 435 21.63 3.73 -24.19
C PRO A 435 22.07 4.70 -23.10
N SER A 436 21.43 5.87 -22.98
CA SER A 436 21.81 6.87 -21.97
C SER A 436 21.70 6.36 -20.53
N ARG A 437 20.84 5.36 -20.29
CA ARG A 437 20.54 4.75 -18.99
C ARG A 437 21.46 3.58 -18.61
N ASP A 438 22.33 3.15 -19.52
CA ASP A 438 23.21 2.00 -19.28
C ASP A 438 24.25 2.34 -18.20
N PRO A 439 24.65 1.40 -17.32
CA PRO A 439 25.73 1.61 -16.36
C PRO A 439 27.05 1.91 -17.07
N ALA A 440 27.69 3.04 -16.75
CA ALA A 440 28.97 3.46 -17.33
C ALA A 440 30.10 3.56 -16.30
N ALA A 441 29.75 3.78 -15.03
CA ALA A 441 30.65 3.63 -13.89
C ALA A 441 29.94 2.88 -12.77
N PHE A 442 30.60 1.89 -12.18
CA PHE A 442 30.03 1.04 -11.14
C PHE A 442 31.10 0.35 -10.30
N VAL A 443 30.69 -0.05 -9.10
CA VAL A 443 31.51 -0.84 -8.17
C VAL A 443 30.80 -2.15 -7.89
N LEU A 444 31.51 -3.27 -8.04
CA LEU A 444 31.06 -4.55 -7.52
C LEU A 444 31.58 -4.70 -6.09
N ARG A 445 30.68 -4.75 -5.11
CA ARG A 445 31.00 -5.04 -3.71
C ARG A 445 30.62 -6.46 -3.35
N GLY A 446 31.34 -7.04 -2.39
CA GLY A 446 31.02 -8.32 -1.77
C GLY A 446 30.88 -8.17 -0.26
N ARG A 447 29.88 -8.80 0.33
CA ARG A 447 29.77 -8.96 1.78
C ARG A 447 30.55 -10.20 2.18
N ALA A 448 31.69 -10.01 2.82
CA ALA A 448 32.57 -11.12 3.19
C ALA A 448 31.86 -12.08 4.14
N ALA A 449 32.08 -13.39 3.97
CA ALA A 449 31.72 -14.34 5.01
C ALA A 449 32.63 -14.10 6.23
N ILE A 450 32.05 -13.94 7.41
CA ILE A 450 32.79 -13.81 8.67
C ILE A 450 32.89 -15.19 9.33
N ASP A 451 34.09 -15.56 9.79
CA ASP A 451 34.37 -16.85 10.42
C ASP A 451 34.25 -16.79 11.96
N GLY A 452 33.60 -15.77 12.54
CA GLY A 452 33.53 -15.58 13.99
C GLY A 452 32.35 -14.73 14.49
N VAL A 453 31.95 -14.99 15.74
CA VAL A 453 30.90 -14.23 16.46
C VAL A 453 31.50 -12.91 16.96
N GLY A 454 31.07 -11.78 16.40
CA GLY A 454 31.40 -10.44 16.92
C GLY A 454 32.07 -9.47 15.94
N GLU A 455 32.35 -9.85 14.69
CA GLU A 455 32.77 -8.91 13.65
C GLU A 455 31.55 -8.39 12.87
N GLU A 456 31.43 -7.08 12.68
CA GLU A 456 30.38 -6.50 11.85
C GLU A 456 30.57 -6.92 10.39
N GLU A 457 29.49 -7.35 9.73
CA GLU A 457 29.50 -7.67 8.30
C GLU A 457 29.90 -6.43 7.47
N GLN A 458 31.10 -6.43 6.89
CA GLN A 458 31.58 -5.32 6.06
C GLN A 458 31.46 -5.61 4.57
N TRP A 459 30.95 -4.63 3.82
CA TRP A 459 30.96 -4.62 2.36
C TRP A 459 32.33 -4.19 1.84
N VAL A 460 33.02 -5.08 1.14
CA VAL A 460 34.31 -4.81 0.52
C VAL A 460 34.19 -4.58 -0.98
N GLU A 461 35.05 -3.74 -1.53
CA GLU A 461 35.16 -3.55 -2.98
C GLU A 461 35.88 -4.75 -3.62
N LEU A 462 35.25 -5.37 -4.61
CA LEU A 462 35.83 -6.47 -5.39
C LEU A 462 36.38 -5.99 -6.73
N ASP A 463 35.65 -5.09 -7.40
CA ASP A 463 36.04 -4.49 -8.67
C ASP A 463 35.41 -3.10 -8.83
N SER A 464 36.07 -2.23 -9.59
CA SER A 464 35.60 -0.87 -9.89
C SER A 464 35.86 -0.55 -11.35
N ARG A 465 34.82 -0.09 -12.05
CA ARG A 465 34.86 0.21 -13.48
C ARG A 465 34.33 1.61 -13.74
N SER A 466 34.95 2.28 -14.70
CA SER A 466 34.52 3.57 -15.22
C SER A 466 34.73 3.64 -16.72
N GLY A 467 33.97 4.50 -17.40
CA GLY A 467 34.05 4.65 -18.86
C GLY A 467 33.55 3.45 -19.66
N VAL A 468 32.74 2.58 -19.04
CA VAL A 468 32.14 1.43 -19.73
C VAL A 468 31.14 1.93 -20.77
N SER A 469 31.19 1.35 -21.98
CA SER A 469 30.34 1.75 -23.11
C SER A 469 29.88 0.52 -23.89
N PHE A 470 28.57 0.34 -23.94
CA PHE A 470 27.92 -0.64 -24.81
C PHE A 470 27.78 -0.06 -26.22
N LYS A 471 28.25 -0.80 -27.22
CA LYS A 471 28.24 -0.44 -28.65
C LYS A 471 26.96 -0.86 -29.36
N SER A 472 26.21 -1.78 -28.77
CA SER A 472 24.91 -2.26 -29.27
C SER A 472 23.98 -2.59 -28.11
N ARG A 473 22.67 -2.68 -28.39
CA ARG A 473 21.69 -3.13 -27.39
C ARG A 473 21.83 -4.61 -27.13
N GLN A 474 21.46 -5.05 -25.92
CA GLN A 474 21.58 -6.45 -25.50
C GLN A 474 23.02 -6.99 -25.59
N GLN A 475 24.01 -6.09 -25.57
CA GLN A 475 25.40 -6.47 -25.57
C GLN A 475 25.83 -6.90 -24.18
N CYS A 476 26.41 -8.10 -24.09
CA CYS A 476 27.04 -8.62 -22.88
C CYS A 476 28.52 -8.21 -22.83
N LEU A 477 28.92 -7.55 -21.74
CA LEU A 477 30.33 -7.27 -21.41
C LEU A 477 30.72 -8.07 -20.17
N ARG A 478 31.96 -8.59 -20.14
CA ARG A 478 32.50 -9.41 -19.04
C ARG A 478 33.66 -8.70 -18.37
N PHE A 479 33.76 -8.85 -17.05
CA PHE A 479 34.73 -8.18 -16.20
C PHE A 479 35.33 -9.17 -15.22
N ALA A 480 36.64 -9.37 -15.28
CA ALA A 480 37.36 -10.22 -14.35
C ALA A 480 37.58 -9.49 -13.01
N VAL A 481 37.35 -10.20 -11.90
CA VAL A 481 37.72 -9.76 -10.55
C VAL A 481 39.17 -10.13 -10.32
N ALA A 482 40.00 -9.18 -9.92
CA ALA A 482 41.43 -9.43 -9.67
C ALA A 482 41.60 -10.51 -8.59
N PRO A 483 42.52 -11.48 -8.75
CA PRO A 483 42.72 -12.56 -7.78
C PRO A 483 42.93 -12.09 -6.33
N GLY A 484 43.58 -10.94 -6.12
CA GLY A 484 43.78 -10.36 -4.78
C GLY A 484 42.53 -9.75 -4.15
N SER A 485 41.49 -9.48 -4.94
CA SER A 485 40.19 -8.99 -4.45
C SER A 485 39.19 -10.13 -4.24
N GLN A 486 39.38 -11.28 -4.89
CA GLN A 486 38.52 -12.45 -4.77
C GLN A 486 38.52 -13.01 -3.35
N ARG A 487 37.33 -13.22 -2.78
CA ARG A 487 37.15 -13.82 -1.46
C ARG A 487 35.76 -14.46 -1.32
N PRO A 488 35.56 -15.38 -0.36
CA PRO A 488 34.24 -15.91 -0.05
C PRO A 488 33.30 -14.79 0.42
N CYS A 489 32.17 -14.65 -0.28
CA CYS A 489 31.13 -13.68 0.05
C CYS A 489 29.76 -14.36 0.14
N THR A 490 28.92 -13.83 1.02
CA THR A 490 27.51 -14.25 1.18
C THR A 490 26.55 -13.40 0.35
N ALA A 491 26.99 -12.21 -0.06
CA ALA A 491 26.23 -11.31 -0.93
C ALA A 491 27.15 -10.50 -1.85
N TRP A 492 26.59 -10.02 -2.96
CA TRP A 492 27.25 -9.12 -3.91
C TRP A 492 26.31 -8.02 -4.33
N ARG A 493 26.84 -6.80 -4.43
CA ARG A 493 26.09 -5.62 -4.86
C ARG A 493 26.81 -4.92 -5.99
N LEU A 494 26.09 -4.70 -7.09
CA LEU A 494 26.54 -3.82 -8.17
C LEU A 494 25.98 -2.42 -7.86
N GLU A 495 26.86 -1.50 -7.47
CA GLU A 495 26.53 -0.10 -7.22
C GLU A 495 26.83 0.72 -8.46
N VAL A 496 25.80 1.27 -9.10
CA VAL A 496 25.95 2.12 -10.28
C VAL A 496 26.25 3.54 -9.82
N LEU A 497 27.46 4.00 -10.14
CA LEU A 497 27.96 5.34 -9.81
C LEU A 497 27.55 6.39 -10.85
N ALA A 498 27.44 5.98 -12.12
CA ALA A 498 26.96 6.84 -13.20
C ALA A 498 26.40 6.03 -14.36
N THR A 499 25.35 6.56 -14.98
CA THR A 499 24.83 6.09 -16.27
C THR A 499 25.64 6.67 -17.43
N ALA A 500 25.47 6.14 -18.64
CA ALA A 500 26.21 6.57 -19.83
C ALA A 500 26.02 8.05 -20.18
N ASN A 501 24.84 8.63 -19.88
CA ASN A 501 24.62 10.06 -19.96
C ASN A 501 23.71 10.53 -18.81
N PRO A 502 24.28 10.91 -17.65
CA PRO A 502 23.51 11.30 -16.47
C PRO A 502 22.61 12.52 -16.69
N ALA A 503 22.93 13.40 -17.64
CA ALA A 503 22.11 14.55 -17.97
C ALA A 503 20.84 14.19 -18.76
N ALA A 504 20.86 13.09 -19.51
CA ALA A 504 19.72 12.61 -20.30
C ALA A 504 18.96 11.44 -19.64
N ALA A 505 19.66 10.64 -18.83
CA ALA A 505 19.10 9.46 -18.20
C ALA A 505 18.10 9.82 -17.11
N ASN A 506 16.85 9.42 -17.28
CA ASN A 506 15.81 9.51 -16.24
C ASN A 506 15.75 8.27 -15.33
N SER A 507 16.59 7.26 -15.59
CA SER A 507 16.62 5.97 -14.88
C SER A 507 17.94 5.24 -15.15
N CYS A 508 18.18 4.15 -14.43
CA CYS A 508 19.22 3.17 -14.72
C CYS A 508 18.58 1.84 -15.13
N GLN A 509 19.20 1.10 -16.06
CA GLN A 509 18.68 -0.20 -16.51
C GLN A 509 19.77 -1.17 -16.95
N LEU A 510 19.50 -2.47 -16.82
CA LEU A 510 20.29 -3.54 -17.44
C LEU A 510 19.42 -4.78 -17.65
N ALA A 511 19.75 -5.58 -18.67
CA ALA A 511 19.04 -6.81 -18.97
C ALA A 511 19.49 -7.95 -18.06
N CYS A 512 20.79 -8.17 -17.91
CA CYS A 512 21.32 -9.27 -17.10
C CYS A 512 22.56 -8.85 -16.29
N LEU A 513 22.66 -9.36 -15.06
CA LEU A 513 23.84 -9.39 -14.22
C LEU A 513 24.14 -10.85 -13.87
N ASP A 514 25.28 -11.35 -14.36
CA ASP A 514 25.73 -12.71 -14.08
C ASP A 514 26.95 -12.68 -13.18
N LEU A 515 26.88 -13.35 -12.02
CA LEU A 515 28.00 -13.53 -11.10
C LEU A 515 28.61 -14.92 -11.34
N LEU A 516 29.88 -14.99 -11.69
CA LEU A 516 30.54 -16.22 -12.13
C LEU A 516 31.64 -16.64 -11.16
N ALA A 517 31.51 -17.87 -10.65
CA ALA A 517 32.41 -18.46 -9.68
C ALA A 517 33.76 -18.90 -10.28
N ALA A 518 34.76 -19.02 -9.42
CA ALA A 518 36.02 -19.69 -9.73
C ALA A 518 35.84 -21.23 -9.78
N GLY A 519 35.74 -21.82 -10.98
CA GLY A 519 35.71 -23.29 -11.17
C GLY A 519 34.39 -24.00 -10.79
N ARG A 520 34.14 -25.20 -11.33
CA ARG A 520 32.95 -26.03 -11.04
C ARG A 520 33.21 -26.87 -9.79
N ASP A 521 32.52 -26.57 -8.68
CA ASP A 521 32.11 -27.57 -7.69
C ASP A 521 31.03 -26.96 -6.78
N GLN A 522 29.76 -27.28 -7.05
CA GLN A 522 28.71 -27.11 -6.05
C GLN A 522 28.60 -28.43 -5.28
N GLY A 523 29.29 -28.50 -4.14
CA GLY A 523 28.98 -29.47 -3.11
C GLY A 523 27.63 -29.11 -2.49
N SER A 524 26.65 -30.01 -2.63
CA SER A 524 25.36 -29.94 -1.94
C SER A 524 25.58 -30.01 -0.43
N PRO A 525 24.93 -29.16 0.39
CA PRO A 525 24.76 -29.45 1.80
C PRO A 525 23.39 -30.08 2.03
N GLU A 526 23.36 -31.41 2.08
CA GLU A 526 22.34 -32.15 2.84
C GLU A 526 22.68 -32.08 4.34
N GLY A 527 21.70 -31.79 5.18
CA GLY A 527 21.81 -31.84 6.64
C GLY A 527 20.45 -31.63 7.29
N GLY A 528 19.88 -32.73 7.79
CA GLY A 528 18.54 -32.85 8.38
C GLY A 528 18.32 -32.12 9.72
N PRO A 529 17.13 -32.29 10.33
CA PRO A 529 16.56 -31.35 11.30
C PRO A 529 17.12 -31.53 12.71
N SER A 530 17.44 -30.42 13.38
CA SER A 530 17.69 -30.36 14.82
C SER A 530 16.48 -29.77 15.56
N GLN A 531 16.10 -30.42 16.65
CA GLN A 531 14.98 -30.10 17.54
C GLN A 531 15.07 -28.71 18.22
N PRO A 532 13.93 -28.14 18.66
CA PRO A 532 13.87 -26.81 19.27
C PRO A 532 14.31 -26.83 20.75
N PRO A 533 14.88 -25.73 21.29
CA PRO A 533 15.07 -25.59 22.72
C PRO A 533 13.79 -25.10 23.43
N GLU A 534 13.62 -25.60 24.65
CA GLU A 534 12.53 -25.32 25.58
C GLU A 534 12.47 -23.85 26.05
N ALA A 535 11.24 -23.43 26.36
CA ALA A 535 10.89 -22.11 26.88
C ALA A 535 11.31 -21.93 28.34
N GLY A 536 11.99 -20.82 28.63
CA GLY A 536 12.20 -20.27 29.98
C GLY A 536 11.18 -19.16 30.29
N PRO A 537 10.92 -18.87 31.59
CA PRO A 537 9.69 -18.22 32.03
C PRO A 537 9.67 -16.70 31.84
N GLU A 538 8.46 -16.18 31.62
CA GLU A 538 8.15 -14.76 31.51
C GLU A 538 8.48 -13.98 32.80
N PRO A 539 9.01 -12.75 32.70
CA PRO A 539 8.96 -11.79 33.78
C PRO A 539 7.61 -11.05 33.78
N SER A 540 6.82 -11.32 34.82
CA SER A 540 5.69 -10.50 35.24
C SER A 540 6.18 -9.11 35.69
N GLY A 541 5.92 -8.09 34.89
CA GLY A 541 6.17 -6.68 35.22
C GLY A 541 4.92 -5.85 34.95
N GLY A 542 4.14 -5.57 35.99
CA GLY A 542 2.96 -4.71 35.91
C GLY A 542 3.34 -3.27 35.58
N ILE A 543 2.88 -2.77 34.44
CA ILE A 543 2.93 -1.35 34.11
C ILE A 543 1.70 -0.69 34.72
N VAL A 544 1.89 0.15 35.73
CA VAL A 544 0.88 1.09 36.20
C VAL A 544 0.77 2.22 35.17
N ILE A 545 -0.30 2.20 34.37
CA ILE A 545 -0.55 3.22 33.35
C ILE A 545 -1.50 4.28 33.94
N SER A 546 -0.97 5.47 34.22
CA SER A 546 -1.78 6.65 34.51
C SER A 546 -2.59 7.08 33.27
N PRO A 547 -3.80 7.64 33.44
CA PRO A 547 -4.62 8.11 32.32
C PRO A 547 -3.89 9.21 31.55
N VAL A 548 -3.91 9.14 30.21
CA VAL A 548 -3.31 10.15 29.32
C VAL A 548 -4.23 11.38 29.28
N PRO A 549 -3.85 12.53 29.86
CA PRO A 549 -4.64 13.75 29.80
C PRO A 549 -4.47 14.41 28.42
N GLY A 550 -5.55 14.92 27.81
CA GLY A 550 -5.43 15.93 26.75
C GLY A 550 -5.93 15.57 25.34
N TYR A 551 -6.52 14.39 25.11
CA TYR A 551 -7.21 14.10 23.84
C TYR A 551 -8.36 15.10 23.58
N GLU A 552 -9.14 15.35 24.63
CA GLU A 552 -10.25 16.29 24.62
C GLU A 552 -9.77 17.73 24.56
N THR A 553 -8.59 18.03 25.13
CA THR A 553 -7.95 19.35 25.00
C THR A 553 -7.52 19.63 23.58
N LYS A 554 -6.98 18.65 22.83
CA LYS A 554 -6.63 18.83 21.41
C LYS A 554 -7.87 19.01 20.52
N LEU A 555 -8.94 18.25 20.76
CA LEU A 555 -10.24 18.45 20.08
C LEU A 555 -10.84 19.82 20.40
N LYS A 556 -10.77 20.25 21.67
CA LYS A 556 -11.18 21.57 22.12
C LYS A 556 -10.34 22.69 21.48
N THR A 557 -9.02 22.56 21.45
CA THR A 557 -8.12 23.55 20.85
C THR A 557 -8.32 23.67 19.34
N GLU A 558 -8.48 22.56 18.62
CA GLU A 558 -8.75 22.62 17.17
C GLU A 558 -10.17 23.15 16.90
N PHE A 559 -11.15 22.80 17.73
CA PHE A 559 -12.50 23.38 17.66
C PHE A 559 -12.50 24.89 17.95
N GLU A 560 -11.82 25.36 19.00
CA GLU A 560 -11.65 26.78 19.32
C GLU A 560 -10.91 27.55 18.22
N ARG A 561 -9.86 26.94 17.64
CA ARG A 561 -9.13 27.50 16.50
C ARG A 561 -10.03 27.65 15.27
N LEU A 562 -10.86 26.66 14.97
CA LEU A 562 -11.77 26.68 13.82
C LEU A 562 -12.93 27.68 14.05
N MET A 563 -13.46 27.77 15.26
CA MET A 563 -14.47 28.78 15.64
C MET A 563 -13.94 30.22 15.52
N ALA A 564 -12.67 30.45 15.87
CA ALA A 564 -12.02 31.76 15.76
C ALA A 564 -11.82 32.24 14.30
N THR A 565 -11.91 31.34 13.31
CA THR A 565 -11.81 31.70 11.87
C THR A 565 -13.13 32.20 11.26
N GLY A 566 -14.20 32.31 12.04
CA GLY A 566 -15.44 33.00 11.63
C GLY A 566 -16.35 32.24 10.66
N SER A 567 -16.19 30.92 10.52
CA SER A 567 -16.93 30.09 9.55
C SER A 567 -18.12 29.31 10.14
N PHE A 568 -18.63 29.72 11.31
CA PHE A 568 -19.70 29.00 12.01
C PHE A 568 -20.78 29.96 12.51
N ASP A 569 -21.99 29.86 11.94
CA ASP A 569 -23.21 30.48 12.47
C ASP A 569 -24.16 29.36 12.95
N PRO A 570 -24.08 28.95 14.23
CA PRO A 570 -24.98 27.94 14.78
C PRO A 570 -26.37 28.53 14.95
N ASN A 571 -27.42 27.81 14.53
CA ASN A 571 -28.79 28.17 14.89
C ASN A 571 -28.92 28.41 16.41
N GLU A 572 -29.88 29.26 16.79
CA GLU A 572 -30.07 29.79 18.15
C GLU A 572 -30.01 28.74 19.27
N ALA A 573 -30.50 27.52 19.02
CA ALA A 573 -30.42 26.39 19.96
C ALA A 573 -28.99 25.89 20.21
N ALA A 574 -28.13 25.85 19.18
CA ALA A 574 -26.73 25.47 19.29
C ALA A 574 -25.88 26.61 19.89
N ALA A 575 -26.20 27.87 19.56
CA ALA A 575 -25.61 29.04 20.21
C ALA A 575 -25.96 29.09 21.72
N GLN A 576 -27.19 28.71 22.09
CA GLN A 576 -27.64 28.65 23.47
C GLN A 576 -27.02 27.47 24.24
N ALA A 577 -26.87 26.29 23.62
CA ALA A 577 -26.13 25.17 24.21
C ALA A 577 -24.65 25.52 24.45
N LEU A 578 -24.01 26.19 23.49
CA LEU A 578 -22.63 26.71 23.62
C LEU A 578 -22.51 27.79 24.72
N LYS A 579 -23.51 28.68 24.86
CA LYS A 579 -23.58 29.69 25.95
C LYS A 579 -23.79 29.06 27.32
N ASN A 580 -24.66 28.06 27.44
CA ASN A 580 -24.92 27.38 28.71
C ASN A 580 -23.68 26.63 29.22
N VAL A 581 -22.93 26.01 28.31
CA VAL A 581 -21.62 25.40 28.61
C VAL A 581 -20.60 26.45 29.06
N LYS A 582 -20.60 27.65 28.46
CA LYS A 582 -19.72 28.74 28.89
C LYS A 582 -20.06 29.30 30.28
N ASN A 583 -21.30 29.16 30.73
CA ASN A 583 -21.74 29.68 32.03
C ASN A 583 -21.68 28.64 33.17
N GLU A 584 -21.63 27.34 32.86
CA GLU A 584 -21.48 26.28 33.88
C GLU A 584 -20.01 25.87 34.14
N PHE A 585 -19.08 26.27 33.26
CA PHE A 585 -17.65 25.93 33.35
C PHE A 585 -16.72 27.10 33.75
N PHE A 586 -17.24 28.32 33.84
CA PHE A 586 -16.48 29.52 34.20
C PHE A 586 -17.05 30.20 35.44
#